data_AF-A0A935YSD6-F1
#
_entry.id   AF-A0A935YSD6-F1
#
_cell.length_a   1.000
_cell.length_b   1.000
_cell.length_c   1.000
_cell.angle_alpha   90.00
_cell.angle_beta   90.00
_cell.angle_gamma   90.00
#
_symmetry.space_group_name_H-M   'P 1'
#
loop_
_entity.id
_entity.type
_entity.pdbx_description
1 polymer ?
#
loop_
_entity_poly.entity_id
_entity_poly.type
_entity_poly.pdbx_seq_one_letter_code
_entity_poly.pdbx_strand_id
1 'polypeptide(L)'
;MMMRRIGASAAGGLMIGLAAWDGAAAPPPLTGTCAIVVSATAVVAGASCPGLNPLAVPPGTPVLWCYQVRNETNIDLDGVAISDAILGVVPGLLDETGAGETSDFVSITGEAAFGTHAATGEGHDAFYRPLACSAGEITMIKAAPGLGLSVTATVDPCPGAAEITVDFGADVTYCHALANLDATTSLTNVAVIDDQFVPQPIATIASLAPGESRTLTAVRPVVTATTVNFVTATGTPVWSVETFPPVAAQTSVLVTTEEP
;
A
#
# COMPACT_ATOMS: atom_id res chain seq x y z
N MET A 1 16.65 100.94 23.97
CA MET A 1 17.31 101.33 25.23
C MET A 1 17.18 100.17 26.21
N MET A 2 18.31 99.59 26.62
CA MET A 2 18.57 98.79 27.85
C MET A 2 17.56 97.71 28.30
N MET A 3 17.92 96.42 28.28
CA MET A 3 18.77 95.64 29.23
C MET A 3 17.97 94.86 30.28
N ARG A 4 18.01 93.52 30.14
CA ARG A 4 18.13 92.45 31.16
C ARG A 4 17.57 92.68 32.57
N ARG A 5 16.81 91.68 33.06
CA ARG A 5 17.17 90.96 34.31
C ARG A 5 16.62 89.53 34.29
N ILE A 6 17.52 88.63 34.71
CA ILE A 6 17.35 87.19 34.91
C ILE A 6 16.69 86.96 36.27
N GLY A 7 15.81 85.97 36.37
CA GLY A 7 15.31 85.43 37.63
C GLY A 7 14.59 84.11 37.40
N ALA A 8 15.28 83.01 37.70
CA ALA A 8 14.74 81.65 37.68
C ALA A 8 13.80 81.40 38.86
N SER A 9 12.77 80.56 38.69
CA SER A 9 12.37 79.58 39.71
C SER A 9 11.28 78.60 39.22
N ALA A 10 11.60 77.31 39.40
CA ALA A 10 10.73 76.15 39.64
C ALA A 10 9.71 75.73 38.58
N ALA A 11 10.15 74.79 37.74
CA ALA A 11 9.30 73.83 37.03
C ALA A 11 8.77 72.77 38.00
N GLY A 12 7.44 72.61 38.07
CA GLY A 12 6.75 71.44 38.62
C GLY A 12 5.97 70.76 37.51
N GLY A 13 6.68 70.04 36.63
CA GLY A 13 6.09 69.30 35.52
C GLY A 13 5.53 67.97 36.00
N LEU A 14 4.22 67.79 35.78
CA LEU A 14 3.47 66.56 35.97
C LEU A 14 4.07 65.46 35.06
N MET A 15 4.80 64.51 35.65
CA MET A 15 5.32 63.33 34.95
C MET A 15 4.17 62.35 34.68
N ILE A 16 3.60 62.40 33.48
CA ILE A 16 2.79 61.31 32.95
C ILE A 16 3.79 60.19 32.62
N GLY A 17 3.79 59.13 33.43
CA GLY A 17 4.59 57.94 33.19
C GLY A 17 4.19 57.29 31.87
N LEU A 18 5.03 57.43 30.85
CA LEU A 18 5.07 56.51 29.72
C LEU A 18 5.45 55.14 30.29
N ALA A 19 4.47 54.26 30.45
CA ALA A 19 4.74 52.85 30.65
C ALA A 19 5.54 52.40 29.43
N ALA A 20 6.82 52.08 29.67
CA ALA A 20 7.67 51.43 28.68
C ALA A 20 6.92 50.18 28.21
N TRP A 21 6.68 50.08 26.90
CA TRP A 21 6.43 48.80 26.28
C TRP A 21 7.69 47.98 26.54
N ASP A 22 7.63 47.07 27.50
CA ASP A 22 8.65 46.04 27.65
C ASP A 22 8.68 45.32 26.32
N GLY A 23 9.76 45.55 25.56
CA GLY A 23 10.01 44.89 24.31
C GLY A 23 10.01 43.41 24.58
N ALA A 24 8.88 42.75 24.33
CA ALA A 24 8.81 41.31 24.29
C ALA A 24 9.88 40.88 23.28
N ALA A 25 10.95 40.30 23.80
CA ALA A 25 12.00 39.74 22.97
C ALA A 25 11.32 38.85 21.94
N ALA A 26 11.63 39.06 20.65
CA ALA A 26 11.16 38.17 19.61
C ALA A 26 11.45 36.73 20.08
N PRO A 27 10.47 35.82 20.07
CA PRO A 27 10.70 34.46 20.51
C PRO A 27 11.88 33.89 19.72
N PRO A 28 12.77 33.12 20.37
CA PRO A 28 13.95 32.59 19.71
C PRO A 28 13.52 31.82 18.45
N PRO A 29 14.29 31.88 17.35
CA PRO A 29 14.01 31.06 16.19
C PRO A 29 14.00 29.59 16.62
N LEU A 30 12.96 28.86 16.24
CA LEU A 30 12.84 27.43 16.51
C LEU A 30 13.91 26.68 15.70
N THR A 31 15.10 26.51 16.27
CA THR A 31 16.18 25.77 15.63
C THR A 31 16.05 24.28 15.97
N GLY A 32 15.69 23.46 14.97
CA GLY A 32 16.30 22.14 14.83
C GLY A 32 15.46 20.87 15.07
N THR A 33 14.15 20.95 15.23
CA THR A 33 13.28 19.75 15.15
C THR A 33 12.09 20.06 14.26
N CYS A 34 11.71 19.14 13.37
CA CYS A 34 10.52 19.30 12.54
C CYS A 34 9.33 19.58 13.44
N ALA A 35 8.68 20.71 13.22
CA ALA A 35 7.53 21.18 14.00
C ALA A 35 6.24 20.43 13.67
N ILE A 36 6.24 19.79 12.50
CA ILE A 36 5.08 19.23 11.84
C ILE A 36 5.45 17.82 11.40
N VAL A 37 4.59 16.85 11.70
CA VAL A 37 4.75 15.44 11.30
C VAL A 37 3.64 15.04 10.35
N VAL A 38 4.02 14.52 9.18
CA VAL A 38 3.07 13.97 8.21
C VAL A 38 2.92 12.46 8.40
N SER A 39 1.67 12.00 8.45
CA SER A 39 1.33 10.58 8.28
C SER A 39 0.86 10.36 6.85
N ALA A 40 1.42 9.37 6.17
CA ALA A 40 1.05 8.97 4.82
C ALA A 40 0.67 7.48 4.81
N THR A 41 -0.49 7.19 4.24
CA THR A 41 -1.08 5.86 4.14
C THR A 41 -1.93 5.75 2.88
N ALA A 42 -2.31 4.53 2.50
CA ALA A 42 -3.17 4.31 1.34
C ALA A 42 -4.17 3.19 1.60
N VAL A 43 -5.26 3.21 0.85
CA VAL A 43 -6.26 2.14 0.85
C VAL A 43 -6.77 1.94 -0.58
N VAL A 44 -7.34 0.78 -0.89
CA VAL A 44 -8.01 0.56 -2.19
C VAL A 44 -9.14 1.58 -2.41
N ALA A 45 -9.30 2.06 -3.64
CA ALA A 45 -10.31 3.06 -3.96
C ALA A 45 -11.73 2.56 -3.60
N GLY A 46 -12.53 3.43 -2.99
CA GLY A 46 -13.87 3.10 -2.47
C GLY A 46 -13.92 2.79 -0.97
N ALA A 47 -12.77 2.58 -0.33
CA ALA A 47 -12.64 2.59 1.13
C ALA A 47 -12.33 4.01 1.65
N SER A 48 -12.27 4.16 2.98
CA SER A 48 -11.95 5.43 3.66
C SER A 48 -10.61 5.37 4.38
N CYS A 49 -10.02 6.54 4.65
CA CYS A 49 -8.85 6.69 5.53
C CYS A 49 -9.11 6.09 6.93
N PRO A 50 -8.08 5.69 7.70
CA PRO A 50 -6.65 5.99 7.52
C PRO A 50 -5.89 5.04 6.62
N GLY A 51 -6.48 3.97 6.06
CA GLY A 51 -5.72 3.02 5.23
C GLY A 51 -4.55 2.31 5.94
N LEU A 52 -3.59 1.84 5.16
CA LEU A 52 -2.44 1.03 5.60
C LEU A 52 -1.12 1.62 5.11
N ASN A 53 -0.05 1.29 5.83
CA ASN A 53 1.34 1.51 5.42
C ASN A 53 2.23 0.45 6.10
N PRO A 54 2.86 -0.48 5.35
CA PRO A 54 2.80 -0.59 3.89
C PRO A 54 1.44 -1.08 3.39
N LEU A 55 1.12 -0.80 2.12
CA LEU A 55 -0.05 -1.35 1.41
C LEU A 55 0.41 -2.23 0.24
N ALA A 56 -0.08 -3.47 0.17
CA ALA A 56 0.17 -4.40 -0.92
C ALA A 56 -1.05 -4.53 -1.83
N VAL A 57 -0.90 -4.25 -3.14
CA VAL A 57 -1.98 -4.36 -4.14
C VAL A 57 -1.46 -4.85 -5.49
N PRO A 58 -2.30 -5.48 -6.33
CA PRO A 58 -1.95 -5.76 -7.72
C PRO A 58 -1.67 -4.48 -8.52
N PRO A 59 -0.83 -4.52 -9.58
CA PRO A 59 -0.65 -3.38 -10.47
C PRO A 59 -1.92 -2.92 -11.16
N GLY A 60 -2.02 -1.61 -11.42
CA GLY A 60 -3.23 -1.01 -11.98
C GLY A 60 -4.39 -0.89 -10.99
N THR A 61 -4.20 -1.29 -9.73
CA THR A 61 -5.23 -1.08 -8.69
C THR A 61 -5.36 0.41 -8.39
N PRO A 62 -6.56 1.01 -8.52
CA PRO A 62 -6.80 2.37 -8.06
C PRO A 62 -6.82 2.41 -6.52
N VAL A 63 -6.18 3.43 -5.96
CA VAL A 63 -6.03 3.63 -4.52
C VAL A 63 -6.48 5.03 -4.11
N LEU A 64 -6.86 5.16 -2.85
CA LEU A 64 -7.06 6.41 -2.14
C LEU A 64 -5.83 6.64 -1.25
N TRP A 65 -5.08 7.71 -1.54
CA TRP A 65 -3.96 8.17 -0.73
C TRP A 65 -4.49 9.04 0.40
N CYS A 66 -4.06 8.78 1.63
CA CYS A 66 -4.53 9.40 2.84
C CYS A 66 -3.36 10.09 3.55
N TYR A 67 -3.55 11.36 3.89
CA TYR A 67 -2.55 12.14 4.58
C TYR A 67 -3.16 12.86 5.77
N GLN A 68 -2.36 13.00 6.82
CA GLN A 68 -2.74 13.72 8.03
C GLN A 68 -1.53 14.45 8.57
N VAL A 69 -1.75 15.63 9.15
CA VAL A 69 -0.70 16.46 9.73
C VAL A 69 -0.86 16.52 11.24
N ARG A 70 0.24 16.27 11.96
CA ARG A 70 0.35 16.53 13.39
C ARG A 70 1.17 17.78 13.62
N ASN A 71 0.59 18.78 14.26
CA ASN A 71 1.31 19.91 14.80
C ASN A 71 1.94 19.51 16.13
N GLU A 72 3.28 19.45 16.19
CA GLU A 72 4.02 19.14 17.43
C GLU A 72 4.48 20.41 18.16
N THR A 73 4.16 21.58 17.63
CA THR A 73 4.51 22.84 18.26
C THR A 73 3.49 23.27 19.30
N ASN A 74 3.83 24.33 20.01
CA ASN A 74 2.96 25.02 20.96
C ASN A 74 2.27 26.26 20.35
N ILE A 75 2.29 26.40 19.03
CA ILE A 75 1.63 27.49 18.30
C ILE A 75 0.70 26.93 17.23
N ASP A 76 -0.34 27.67 16.87
CA ASP A 76 -1.24 27.29 15.80
C ASP A 76 -0.52 27.43 14.44
N LEU A 77 -0.89 26.56 13.51
CA LEU A 77 -0.39 26.54 12.14
C LEU A 77 -1.50 26.97 11.18
N ASP A 78 -1.14 27.83 10.24
CA ASP A 78 -1.99 28.30 9.17
C ASP A 78 -1.46 27.82 7.81
N GLY A 79 -2.39 27.68 6.85
CA GLY A 79 -2.10 27.40 5.44
C GLY A 79 -1.30 26.12 5.25
N VAL A 80 -1.71 25.05 5.94
CA VAL A 80 -1.01 23.77 5.90
C VAL A 80 -1.32 23.06 4.58
N ALA A 81 -0.26 22.76 3.82
CA ALA A 81 -0.31 22.08 2.54
C ALA A 81 0.51 20.79 2.57
N ILE A 82 0.13 19.81 1.76
CA ILE A 82 0.86 18.55 1.61
C ILE A 82 1.27 18.40 0.14
N SER A 83 2.53 18.06 -0.09
CA SER A 83 3.06 17.69 -1.39
C SER A 83 3.63 16.28 -1.33
N ASP A 84 3.14 15.42 -2.20
CA ASP A 84 3.65 14.07 -2.42
C ASP A 84 4.66 14.06 -3.57
N ALA A 85 5.74 13.30 -3.44
CA ALA A 85 6.79 13.25 -4.44
C ALA A 85 6.33 12.72 -5.81
N ILE A 86 5.23 11.95 -5.87
CA ILE A 86 4.66 11.39 -7.08
C ILE A 86 3.42 12.16 -7.52
N LEU A 87 2.49 12.40 -6.60
CA LEU A 87 1.21 13.02 -6.94
C LEU A 87 1.29 14.55 -7.05
N GLY A 88 2.38 15.15 -6.54
CA GLY A 88 2.51 16.58 -6.40
C GLY A 88 1.65 17.11 -5.25
N VAL A 89 1.10 18.32 -5.42
CA VAL A 89 0.31 18.97 -4.37
C VAL A 89 -1.00 18.22 -4.15
N VAL A 90 -1.24 17.80 -2.90
CA VAL A 90 -2.47 17.13 -2.47
C VAL A 90 -3.57 18.18 -2.28
N PRO A 91 -4.71 18.08 -2.99
CA PRO A 91 -5.85 18.99 -2.83
C PRO A 91 -6.51 18.85 -1.44
N GLY A 92 -7.10 19.94 -0.96
CA GLY A 92 -7.73 20.00 0.36
C GLY A 92 -6.77 20.59 1.40
N LEU A 93 -6.46 21.87 1.25
CA LEU A 93 -5.65 22.60 2.23
C LEU A 93 -6.24 22.43 3.63
N LEU A 94 -5.36 22.24 4.59
CA LEU A 94 -5.70 22.27 6.01
C LEU A 94 -5.59 23.73 6.42
N ASP A 95 -6.73 24.42 6.48
CA ASP A 95 -6.75 25.88 6.68
C ASP A 95 -6.03 26.29 7.97
N GLU A 96 -6.29 25.55 9.06
CA GLU A 96 -5.65 25.76 10.36
C GLU A 96 -5.43 24.41 11.09
N THR A 97 -4.39 24.31 11.93
CA THR A 97 -4.19 23.17 12.84
C THR A 97 -3.64 23.69 14.17
N GLY A 98 -4.41 23.53 15.24
CA GLY A 98 -4.06 24.08 16.55
C GLY A 98 -2.77 23.49 17.12
N ALA A 99 -2.18 24.21 18.08
CA ALA A 99 -1.00 23.77 18.82
C ALA A 99 -1.18 22.35 19.41
N GLY A 100 -0.28 21.44 19.06
CA GLY A 100 -0.33 20.06 19.54
C GLY A 100 -1.42 19.19 18.90
N GLU A 101 -2.25 19.73 18.01
CA GLU A 101 -3.38 19.04 17.39
C GLU A 101 -2.99 18.23 16.16
N THR A 102 -3.88 17.31 15.80
CA THR A 102 -3.79 16.54 14.55
C THR A 102 -4.94 16.97 13.66
N SER A 103 -4.65 17.27 12.39
CA SER A 103 -5.64 17.62 11.39
C SER A 103 -6.60 16.46 11.10
N ASP A 104 -7.70 16.73 10.39
CA ASP A 104 -8.44 15.68 9.71
C ASP A 104 -7.62 15.08 8.55
N PHE A 105 -8.06 13.92 8.05
CA PHE A 105 -7.48 13.31 6.86
C PHE A 105 -7.86 14.09 5.60
N VAL A 106 -6.87 14.34 4.76
CA VAL A 106 -7.04 14.77 3.37
C VAL A 106 -6.65 13.63 2.46
N SER A 107 -7.35 13.51 1.33
CA SER A 107 -7.19 12.35 0.47
C SER A 107 -7.32 12.68 -1.01
N ILE A 108 -6.61 11.92 -1.82
CA ILE A 108 -6.62 12.02 -3.28
C ILE A 108 -6.64 10.60 -3.87
N THR A 109 -7.47 10.40 -4.90
CA THR A 109 -7.50 9.14 -5.64
C THR A 109 -6.44 9.12 -6.73
N GLY A 110 -5.75 8.00 -6.91
CA GLY A 110 -4.78 7.79 -7.98
C GLY A 110 -4.53 6.31 -8.24
N GLU A 111 -3.65 5.99 -9.18
CA GLU A 111 -3.16 4.61 -9.36
C GLU A 111 -2.07 4.27 -8.34
N ALA A 112 -1.96 2.99 -7.98
CA ALA A 112 -0.87 2.52 -7.13
C ALA A 112 0.50 2.74 -7.80
N ALA A 113 1.31 3.62 -7.22
CA ALA A 113 2.73 3.75 -7.56
C ALA A 113 3.55 2.87 -6.61
N PHE A 114 4.28 1.89 -7.13
CA PHE A 114 5.05 0.95 -6.28
C PHE A 114 6.39 1.54 -5.82
N GLY A 115 6.84 1.11 -4.64
CA GLY A 115 8.03 1.63 -3.97
C GLY A 115 7.70 2.47 -2.74
N THR A 116 8.72 3.11 -2.17
CA THR A 116 8.57 4.01 -1.03
C THR A 116 8.51 5.45 -1.52
N HIS A 117 7.49 6.18 -1.09
CA HIS A 117 7.23 7.56 -1.48
C HIS A 117 7.17 8.45 -0.24
N ALA A 118 7.70 9.66 -0.37
CA ALA A 118 7.68 10.66 0.68
C ALA A 118 6.63 11.73 0.36
N ALA A 119 5.90 12.14 1.39
CA ALA A 119 5.03 13.30 1.38
C ALA A 119 5.50 14.31 2.42
N THR A 120 5.68 15.55 1.99
CA THR A 120 6.13 16.66 2.81
C THR A 120 4.96 17.59 3.10
N GLY A 121 4.77 17.92 4.37
CA GLY A 121 3.88 19.02 4.76
C GLY A 121 4.63 20.34 4.64
N GLU A 122 3.91 21.45 4.53
CA GLU A 122 4.42 22.82 4.74
C GLU A 122 3.33 23.63 5.44
N GLY A 123 3.72 24.56 6.32
CA GLY A 123 2.80 25.44 7.03
C GLY A 123 3.53 26.69 7.55
N HIS A 124 2.78 27.64 8.09
CA HIS A 124 3.33 28.85 8.69
C HIS A 124 2.62 29.22 9.99
N ASP A 125 3.24 30.08 10.78
CA ASP A 125 2.58 30.69 11.94
C ASP A 125 1.77 31.94 11.55
N ALA A 126 1.05 32.52 12.51
CA ALA A 126 0.27 33.75 12.33
C ALA A 126 1.07 34.99 11.83
N PHE A 127 2.41 34.93 11.81
CA PHE A 127 3.28 35.97 11.27
C PHE A 127 3.82 35.62 9.88
N TYR A 128 3.27 34.59 9.22
CA TYR A 128 3.71 34.04 7.94
C TYR A 128 5.17 33.55 7.94
N ARG A 129 5.69 33.15 9.10
CA ARG A 129 7.01 32.52 9.15
C ARG A 129 6.85 31.04 8.82
N PRO A 130 7.61 30.49 7.85
CA PRO A 130 7.48 29.09 7.48
C PRO A 130 8.01 28.18 8.59
N LEU A 131 7.30 27.09 8.85
CA LEU A 131 7.76 26.00 9.72
C LEU A 131 8.09 24.78 8.85
N ALA A 132 9.27 24.21 9.07
CA ALA A 132 9.73 23.04 8.34
C ALA A 132 9.10 21.76 8.89
N CYS A 133 8.70 20.87 7.99
CA CYS A 133 8.01 19.63 8.31
C CYS A 133 8.89 18.41 8.08
N SER A 134 8.54 17.30 8.75
CA SER A 134 9.10 16.00 8.42
C SER A 134 8.33 15.38 7.26
N ALA A 135 9.00 14.51 6.50
CA ALA A 135 8.35 13.71 5.48
C ALA A 135 7.67 12.50 6.14
N GLY A 136 6.40 12.27 5.78
CA GLY A 136 5.74 10.99 5.99
C GLY A 136 6.07 10.08 4.81
N GLU A 137 6.51 8.86 5.08
CA GLU A 137 6.78 7.88 4.03
C GLU A 137 5.65 6.87 3.96
N ILE A 138 5.31 6.44 2.75
CA ILE A 138 4.44 5.32 2.47
C ILE A 138 5.13 4.31 1.57
N THR A 139 5.02 3.02 1.90
CA THR A 139 5.55 1.95 1.05
C THR A 139 4.42 1.17 0.39
N MET A 140 4.43 1.18 -0.94
CA MET A 140 3.52 0.43 -1.80
C MET A 140 4.21 -0.83 -2.32
N ILE A 141 3.65 -1.98 -1.97
CA ILE A 141 4.17 -3.30 -2.32
C ILE A 141 3.37 -3.88 -3.48
N LYS A 142 4.08 -4.45 -4.44
CA LYS A 142 3.47 -5.15 -5.56
C LYS A 142 3.00 -6.53 -5.11
N ALA A 143 1.69 -6.72 -4.98
CA ALA A 143 1.14 -8.02 -4.63
C ALA A 143 1.26 -8.98 -5.83
N ALA A 144 1.74 -10.20 -5.61
CA ALA A 144 1.73 -11.22 -6.66
C ALA A 144 0.27 -11.55 -7.05
N PRO A 145 -0.02 -11.75 -8.35
CA PRO A 145 -1.35 -12.19 -8.78
C PRO A 145 -1.68 -13.57 -8.21
N GLY A 146 -2.97 -13.85 -8.05
CA GLY A 146 -3.42 -15.16 -7.61
C GLY A 146 -3.35 -16.19 -8.73
N LEU A 147 -2.77 -17.36 -8.43
CA LEU A 147 -2.95 -18.58 -9.21
C LEU A 147 -3.93 -19.47 -8.45
N GLY A 148 -4.93 -20.02 -9.15
CA GLY A 148 -5.82 -21.05 -8.65
C GLY A 148 -5.39 -22.41 -9.19
N LEU A 149 -5.42 -23.42 -8.33
CA LEU A 149 -5.25 -24.83 -8.69
C LEU A 149 -6.37 -25.64 -8.04
N SER A 150 -7.04 -26.46 -8.82
CA SER A 150 -7.94 -27.50 -8.32
C SER A 150 -7.69 -28.79 -9.07
N VAL A 151 -7.70 -29.90 -8.33
CA VAL A 151 -7.46 -31.24 -8.88
C VAL A 151 -8.67 -32.09 -8.60
N THR A 152 -9.06 -32.86 -9.62
CA THR A 152 -10.15 -33.84 -9.54
C THR A 152 -9.71 -35.12 -10.25
N ALA A 153 -10.33 -36.26 -9.95
CA ALA A 153 -10.09 -37.52 -10.64
C ALA A 153 -11.37 -38.08 -11.24
N THR A 154 -11.24 -38.85 -12.31
CA THR A 154 -12.36 -39.47 -13.02
C THR A 154 -11.88 -40.66 -13.86
N VAL A 155 -12.75 -41.65 -14.06
CA VAL A 155 -12.58 -42.72 -15.07
C VAL A 155 -13.20 -42.33 -16.42
N ASP A 156 -13.99 -41.25 -16.43
CA ASP A 156 -14.59 -40.57 -17.58
C ASP A 156 -13.81 -39.28 -17.94
N PRO A 157 -14.16 -38.57 -19.03
CA PRO A 157 -13.60 -37.24 -19.30
C PRO A 157 -13.83 -36.20 -18.18
N CYS A 158 -12.94 -35.23 -18.05
CA CYS A 158 -13.01 -34.14 -17.08
C CYS A 158 -14.30 -33.29 -17.18
N PRO A 159 -14.73 -32.59 -16.10
CA PRO A 159 -14.08 -32.45 -14.78
C PRO A 159 -14.54 -33.55 -13.82
N GLY A 160 -13.59 -34.27 -13.22
CA GLY A 160 -13.90 -35.37 -12.30
C GLY A 160 -14.45 -34.91 -10.94
N ALA A 161 -14.28 -35.74 -9.93
CA ALA A 161 -14.65 -35.43 -8.54
C ALA A 161 -13.42 -35.25 -7.64
N ALA A 162 -13.60 -34.58 -6.50
CA ALA A 162 -12.55 -34.36 -5.50
C ALA A 162 -12.14 -35.64 -4.76
N GLU A 163 -12.99 -36.67 -4.80
CA GLU A 163 -12.71 -38.02 -4.32
C GLU A 163 -13.48 -38.99 -5.23
N ILE A 164 -12.84 -40.08 -5.61
CA ILE A 164 -13.49 -41.18 -6.35
C ILE A 164 -13.09 -42.53 -5.74
N THR A 165 -13.96 -43.52 -5.97
CA THR A 165 -13.66 -44.93 -5.75
C THR A 165 -13.64 -45.61 -7.10
N VAL A 166 -12.62 -46.43 -7.33
CA VAL A 166 -12.42 -47.14 -8.61
C VAL A 166 -12.15 -48.62 -8.37
N ASP A 167 -12.53 -49.44 -9.36
CA ASP A 167 -12.22 -50.87 -9.37
C ASP A 167 -10.70 -51.10 -9.41
N PHE A 168 -10.26 -52.21 -8.82
CA PHE A 168 -8.86 -52.64 -8.89
C PHE A 168 -8.36 -52.69 -10.34
N GLY A 169 -7.28 -51.95 -10.62
CA GLY A 169 -6.64 -51.91 -11.92
C GLY A 169 -7.29 -50.97 -12.93
N ALA A 170 -8.23 -50.11 -12.51
CA ALA A 170 -8.80 -49.07 -13.35
C ALA A 170 -7.77 -48.00 -13.75
N ASP A 171 -7.95 -47.43 -14.95
CA ASP A 171 -7.19 -46.25 -15.39
C ASP A 171 -7.88 -44.99 -14.87
N VAL A 172 -7.14 -44.15 -14.16
CA VAL A 172 -7.67 -42.92 -13.55
C VAL A 172 -7.10 -41.70 -14.25
N THR A 173 -7.98 -40.81 -14.69
CA THR A 173 -7.62 -39.50 -15.25
C THR A 173 -7.66 -38.45 -14.16
N TYR A 174 -6.53 -37.78 -13.92
CA TYR A 174 -6.43 -36.60 -13.07
C TYR A 174 -6.61 -35.34 -13.92
N CYS A 175 -7.56 -34.50 -13.51
CA CYS A 175 -7.88 -33.22 -14.13
C CYS A 175 -7.36 -32.08 -13.27
N HIS A 176 -6.43 -31.30 -13.81
CA HIS A 176 -5.80 -30.15 -13.18
C HIS A 176 -6.40 -28.89 -13.77
N ALA A 177 -7.29 -28.23 -13.04
CA ALA A 177 -7.87 -26.96 -13.45
C ALA A 177 -7.08 -25.81 -12.81
N LEU A 178 -6.43 -25.03 -13.67
CA LEU A 178 -5.66 -23.85 -13.32
C LEU A 178 -6.44 -22.61 -13.73
N ALA A 179 -6.38 -21.57 -12.90
CA ALA A 179 -6.99 -20.28 -13.19
C ALA A 179 -6.06 -19.14 -12.79
N ASN A 180 -5.87 -18.16 -13.67
CA ASN A 180 -5.30 -16.89 -13.26
C ASN A 180 -6.41 -16.07 -12.60
N LEU A 181 -6.32 -15.87 -11.29
CA LEU A 181 -7.33 -15.20 -10.49
C LEU A 181 -7.19 -13.67 -10.55
N ASP A 182 -6.12 -13.15 -11.15
CA ASP A 182 -5.91 -11.73 -11.34
C ASP A 182 -6.61 -11.21 -12.61
N ALA A 183 -7.15 -10.00 -12.52
CA ALA A 183 -7.91 -9.37 -13.60
C ALA A 183 -7.05 -8.58 -14.60
N THR A 184 -5.77 -8.33 -14.29
CA THR A 184 -4.92 -7.39 -15.02
C THR A 184 -3.56 -7.98 -15.44
N THR A 185 -3.06 -8.96 -14.71
CA THR A 185 -1.71 -9.50 -14.85
C THR A 185 -1.73 -10.89 -15.46
N SER A 186 -1.04 -11.11 -16.57
CA SER A 186 -0.84 -12.46 -17.11
C SER A 186 0.19 -13.23 -16.29
N LEU A 187 0.03 -14.55 -16.22
CA LEU A 187 1.05 -15.47 -15.74
C LEU A 187 1.79 -16.08 -16.93
N THR A 188 3.06 -16.42 -16.73
CA THR A 188 3.90 -17.15 -17.68
C THR A 188 4.64 -18.28 -16.98
N ASN A 189 5.16 -19.22 -17.76
CA ASN A 189 5.89 -20.38 -17.24
C ASN A 189 5.11 -21.10 -16.13
N VAL A 190 3.80 -21.28 -16.32
CA VAL A 190 2.97 -21.94 -15.31
C VAL A 190 3.30 -23.42 -15.34
N ALA A 191 4.01 -23.91 -14.34
CA ALA A 191 4.47 -25.28 -14.25
C ALA A 191 3.60 -26.07 -13.27
N VAL A 192 3.18 -27.27 -13.68
CA VAL A 192 2.41 -28.19 -12.84
C VAL A 192 3.29 -29.38 -12.48
N ILE A 193 3.41 -29.62 -11.18
CA ILE A 193 4.11 -30.75 -10.60
C ILE A 193 3.09 -31.63 -9.91
N ASP A 194 3.07 -32.92 -10.22
CA ASP A 194 2.15 -33.90 -9.63
C ASP A 194 2.96 -35.13 -9.19
N ASP A 195 2.95 -35.47 -7.92
CA ASP A 195 3.81 -36.52 -7.35
C ASP A 195 3.53 -37.94 -7.89
N GLN A 196 2.42 -38.14 -8.58
CA GLN A 196 2.05 -39.43 -9.19
C GLN A 196 2.67 -39.66 -10.57
N PHE A 197 3.37 -38.68 -11.14
CA PHE A 197 3.90 -38.76 -12.50
C PHE A 197 5.39 -38.45 -12.57
N VAL A 198 6.05 -39.01 -13.58
CA VAL A 198 7.41 -38.66 -13.98
C VAL A 198 7.52 -38.79 -15.50
N PRO A 199 8.30 -37.93 -16.20
CA PRO A 199 9.11 -36.81 -15.69
C PRO A 199 8.29 -35.59 -15.24
N GLN A 200 8.97 -34.66 -14.56
CA GLN A 200 8.42 -33.38 -14.07
C GLN A 200 9.03 -32.17 -14.81
N PRO A 201 8.32 -31.04 -14.91
CA PRO A 201 6.89 -30.86 -14.62
C PRO A 201 6.03 -31.68 -15.60
N ILE A 202 4.83 -32.10 -15.16
CA ILE A 202 3.91 -32.86 -16.03
C ILE A 202 3.43 -32.02 -17.21
N ALA A 203 3.41 -30.70 -17.05
CA ALA A 203 3.03 -29.75 -18.07
C ALA A 203 3.53 -28.35 -17.73
N THR A 204 3.76 -27.55 -18.78
CA THR A 204 4.04 -26.12 -18.67
C THR A 204 3.11 -25.36 -19.60
N ILE A 205 2.43 -24.34 -19.07
CA ILE A 205 1.62 -23.41 -19.84
C ILE A 205 2.46 -22.15 -20.05
N ALA A 206 2.73 -21.83 -21.32
CA ALA A 206 3.59 -20.71 -21.69
C ALA A 206 3.05 -19.37 -21.17
N SER A 207 1.73 -19.16 -21.29
CA SER A 207 1.05 -18.00 -20.72
C SER A 207 -0.40 -18.32 -20.36
N LEU A 208 -0.86 -17.72 -19.27
CA LEU A 208 -2.25 -17.72 -18.81
C LEU A 208 -2.67 -16.26 -18.63
N ALA A 209 -3.54 -15.76 -19.52
CA ALA A 209 -3.99 -14.38 -19.50
C ALA A 209 -4.81 -14.05 -18.24
N PRO A 210 -5.09 -12.77 -17.95
CA PRO A 210 -5.88 -12.40 -16.78
C PRO A 210 -7.28 -13.00 -16.85
N GLY A 211 -7.73 -13.61 -15.75
CA GLY A 211 -9.01 -14.34 -15.67
C GLY A 211 -9.10 -15.62 -16.50
N GLU A 212 -8.03 -16.03 -17.19
CA GLU A 212 -8.04 -17.24 -18.03
C GLU A 212 -7.90 -18.51 -17.18
N SER A 213 -8.60 -19.56 -17.60
CA SER A 213 -8.49 -20.90 -17.04
C SER A 213 -8.04 -21.93 -18.07
N ARG A 214 -7.27 -22.92 -17.63
CA ARG A 214 -6.81 -24.05 -18.43
C ARG A 214 -6.98 -25.35 -17.65
N THR A 215 -7.39 -26.39 -18.35
CA THR A 215 -7.46 -27.74 -17.79
C THR A 215 -6.43 -28.63 -18.46
N LEU A 216 -5.64 -29.33 -17.65
CA LEU A 216 -4.63 -30.30 -18.08
C LEU A 216 -5.01 -31.68 -17.54
N THR A 217 -4.78 -32.72 -18.32
CA THR A 217 -5.15 -34.09 -17.96
C THR A 217 -3.94 -35.00 -17.95
N ALA A 218 -3.82 -35.83 -16.92
CA ALA A 218 -2.81 -36.89 -16.85
C ALA A 218 -3.48 -38.21 -16.47
N VAL A 219 -3.17 -39.29 -17.20
CA VAL A 219 -3.77 -40.60 -16.96
C VAL A 219 -2.78 -41.46 -16.18
N ARG A 220 -3.19 -41.92 -15.01
CA ARG A 220 -2.48 -42.93 -14.22
C ARG A 220 -3.09 -44.30 -14.52
N PRO A 221 -2.40 -45.16 -15.26
CA PRO A 221 -2.94 -46.46 -15.60
C PRO A 221 -2.89 -47.40 -14.40
N VAL A 222 -3.85 -48.32 -14.33
CA VAL A 222 -3.86 -49.48 -13.42
C VAL A 222 -3.64 -49.08 -11.95
N VAL A 223 -4.60 -48.37 -11.36
CA VAL A 223 -4.58 -48.05 -9.93
C VAL A 223 -4.90 -49.30 -9.12
N THR A 224 -3.95 -49.78 -8.33
CA THR A 224 -4.06 -51.03 -7.52
C THR A 224 -4.03 -50.79 -6.01
N ALA A 225 -4.09 -49.53 -5.58
CA ALA A 225 -4.07 -49.16 -4.18
C ALA A 225 -4.63 -47.74 -4.01
N THR A 226 -5.16 -47.48 -2.82
CA THR A 226 -5.53 -46.12 -2.39
C THR A 226 -4.32 -45.20 -2.54
N THR A 227 -4.51 -44.10 -3.27
CA THR A 227 -3.45 -43.17 -3.66
C THR A 227 -3.82 -41.77 -3.22
N VAL A 228 -2.90 -41.08 -2.56
CA VAL A 228 -3.00 -39.64 -2.28
C VAL A 228 -2.14 -38.92 -3.32
N ASN A 229 -2.74 -38.05 -4.10
CA ASN A 229 -2.06 -37.23 -5.10
C ASN A 229 -1.81 -35.83 -4.52
N PHE A 230 -0.56 -35.37 -4.58
CA PHE A 230 -0.13 -34.02 -4.25
C PHE A 230 0.29 -33.28 -5.51
N VAL A 231 -0.50 -32.26 -5.87
CA VAL A 231 -0.22 -31.42 -7.03
C VAL A 231 0.18 -30.03 -6.57
N THR A 232 1.27 -29.53 -7.13
CA THR A 232 1.75 -28.17 -6.94
C THR A 232 1.79 -27.42 -8.28
N ALA A 233 1.27 -26.20 -8.31
CA ALA A 233 1.41 -25.31 -9.47
C ALA A 233 2.13 -24.02 -9.09
N THR A 234 3.03 -23.56 -9.95
CA THR A 234 3.72 -22.26 -9.84
C THR A 234 3.56 -21.51 -11.16
N GLY A 235 3.72 -20.19 -11.13
CA GLY A 235 3.73 -19.36 -12.34
C GLY A 235 4.41 -18.03 -12.06
N THR A 236 4.93 -17.38 -13.09
CA THR A 236 5.62 -16.09 -12.97
C THR A 236 4.75 -14.97 -13.51
N PRO A 237 4.42 -13.94 -12.71
CA PRO A 237 3.69 -12.79 -13.21
C PRO A 237 4.52 -12.02 -14.23
N VAL A 238 3.89 -11.61 -15.33
CA VAL A 238 4.49 -10.64 -16.25
C VAL A 238 3.94 -9.26 -15.96
N TRP A 239 4.78 -8.46 -15.31
CA TRP A 239 4.59 -7.02 -15.25
C TRP A 239 5.56 -6.38 -16.23
N SER A 240 5.19 -5.25 -16.82
CA SER A 240 5.99 -4.57 -17.85
C SER A 240 7.48 -4.54 -17.48
N VAL A 241 8.28 -5.30 -18.24
CA VAL A 241 9.76 -5.30 -18.32
C VAL A 241 10.55 -5.88 -17.14
N GLU A 242 9.93 -6.35 -16.06
CA GLU A 242 10.66 -6.96 -14.93
C GLU A 242 10.21 -8.41 -14.68
N THR A 243 11.17 -9.33 -14.57
CA THR A 243 10.90 -10.71 -14.12
C THR A 243 10.81 -10.74 -12.60
N PHE A 244 9.67 -11.16 -12.08
CA PHE A 244 9.41 -11.25 -10.66
C PHE A 244 9.56 -12.67 -10.13
N PRO A 245 9.66 -12.87 -8.81
CA PRO A 245 9.57 -14.19 -8.22
C PRO A 245 8.24 -14.86 -8.63
N PRO A 246 8.23 -16.20 -8.73
CA PRO A 246 7.01 -16.93 -9.02
C PRO A 246 5.94 -16.65 -7.94
N VAL A 247 4.66 -16.67 -8.36
CA VAL A 247 3.51 -16.72 -7.47
C VAL A 247 3.69 -17.86 -6.48
N ALA A 248 3.24 -17.64 -5.24
CA ALA A 248 3.26 -18.66 -4.20
C ALA A 248 2.67 -19.97 -4.74
N ALA A 249 3.43 -21.05 -4.53
CA ALA A 249 3.05 -22.37 -4.98
C ALA A 249 1.67 -22.74 -4.45
N GLN A 250 0.78 -23.15 -5.34
CA GLN A 250 -0.55 -23.63 -4.98
C GLN A 250 -0.50 -25.13 -4.88
N THR A 251 -0.99 -25.69 -3.77
CA THR A 251 -1.03 -27.13 -3.56
C THR A 251 -2.48 -27.60 -3.47
N SER A 252 -2.79 -28.67 -4.20
CA SER A 252 -4.06 -29.39 -4.10
C SER A 252 -3.77 -30.85 -3.77
N VAL A 253 -4.59 -31.43 -2.89
CA VAL A 253 -4.48 -32.82 -2.48
C VAL A 253 -5.77 -33.54 -2.86
N LEU A 254 -5.64 -34.74 -3.42
CA LEU A 254 -6.77 -35.58 -3.82
C LEU A 254 -6.56 -37.01 -3.33
N VAL A 255 -7.60 -37.64 -2.81
CA VAL A 255 -7.57 -39.06 -2.43
C VAL A 255 -8.36 -39.88 -3.46
N THR A 256 -7.71 -40.87 -4.06
CA THR A 256 -8.35 -41.90 -4.89
C THR A 256 -8.37 -43.19 -4.10
N THR A 257 -9.56 -43.71 -3.85
CA THR A 257 -9.75 -44.98 -3.13
C THR A 257 -9.92 -46.12 -4.11
N GLU A 258 -9.36 -47.27 -3.78
CA GLU A 258 -9.54 -48.52 -4.52
C GLU A 258 -10.53 -49.41 -3.74
N GLU A 259 -11.49 -49.99 -4.46
CA GLU A 259 -12.40 -50.98 -3.88
C GLU A 259 -11.74 -52.37 -3.90
N PRO A 260 -11.80 -53.14 -2.79
CA PRO A 260 -11.12 -54.44 -2.66
C PRO A 260 -11.61 -55.56 -3.58
#